data_AF-A0AAN7JJ95-F1
#
_entry.id   AF-A0AAN7JJ95-F1
#
_cell.length_a   1.000
_cell.length_b   1.000
_cell.length_c   1.000
_cell.angle_alpha   90.00
_cell.angle_beta   90.00
_cell.angle_gamma   90.00
#
_symmetry.space_group_name_H-M   'P 1'
#
loop_
_entity.id
_entity.type
_entity.pdbx_description
1 polymer ?
#
loop_
_entity_poly.entity_id
_entity_poly.type
_entity_poly.pdbx_seq_one_letter_code
_entity_poly.pdbx_strand_id
1 'polypeptide(L)'
;MTERDEEVKTFKELGICDQLVDACKTRGWLKPTRIQVEAIPLALEGKDLIGLAQTGSGKTGAFALPILQALLDSPQPFFACVLSPTRELAIQIAEQFSNLGSDIGVRCAVLVGGVDMVQQTLILAKQPHIVVGTPGRLVDHLSNTKGFSLRKLKYLVLDEADRLLNDDFEKAIDEILNVIPRERRTYLFSATMTKKVKKLQRACLRNPVKIEAATKYSTVDSLKQMYLFIPAKYKDFYLVYILTEKSGSTSMVFTRTCEATRLLALILRNLGLKAIPISGQMSQPKRLGALNKFKAGECNILICTDVASRGLDIPSVDTVINYDIPSNSKDYIHRVGRTARAGRSGIAISLVSQYELEWYIQIENLIGKKLDQYPAPEEEVLLLMERVSEAKRLSQMKIRESDGGRKRKGYGRDEDEEEIDKYLGNRKGKKSNKFKK
;
A
#
# COMPACT_ATOMS: atom_id res chain seq x y z
N MET A 1 -27.62 -21.08 12.22
CA MET A 1 -26.46 -21.88 12.65
C MET A 1 -25.69 -21.02 13.61
N THR A 2 -25.66 -21.44 14.88
CA THR A 2 -25.10 -20.73 16.03
C THR A 2 -23.64 -20.36 15.82
N GLU A 3 -23.34 -19.06 15.96
CA GLU A 3 -22.00 -18.53 16.17
C GLU A 3 -21.39 -19.30 17.35
N ARG A 4 -20.37 -20.12 17.09
CA ARG A 4 -19.55 -20.67 18.16
C ARG A 4 -18.66 -19.54 18.63
N ASP A 5 -18.69 -19.23 19.92
CA ASP A 5 -17.70 -18.39 20.58
C ASP A 5 -16.30 -18.81 20.14
N GLU A 6 -15.66 -18.00 19.28
CA GLU A 6 -14.26 -18.22 18.89
C GLU A 6 -13.40 -17.94 20.12
N GLU A 7 -12.93 -19.02 20.75
CA GLU A 7 -11.93 -19.01 21.82
C GLU A 7 -10.78 -18.07 21.43
N VAL A 8 -10.56 -17.01 22.22
CA VAL A 8 -9.60 -15.96 21.90
C VAL A 8 -8.18 -16.53 22.01
N LYS A 9 -7.65 -16.99 20.89
CA LYS A 9 -6.31 -17.58 20.85
C LYS A 9 -5.22 -16.54 21.08
N THR A 10 -4.20 -16.87 21.85
CA THR A 10 -2.99 -16.04 22.02
C THR A 10 -1.89 -16.43 21.02
N PHE A 11 -0.94 -15.54 20.72
CA PHE A 11 0.21 -15.91 19.87
C PHE A 11 1.01 -17.09 20.43
N LYS A 12 1.08 -17.21 21.76
CA LYS A 12 1.73 -18.34 22.45
C LYS A 12 1.02 -19.66 22.17
N GLU A 13 -0.32 -19.68 22.19
CA GLU A 13 -1.13 -20.84 21.83
C GLU A 13 -1.03 -21.23 20.35
N LEU A 14 -0.63 -20.29 19.46
CA LEU A 14 -0.33 -20.60 18.07
C LEU A 14 1.06 -21.26 17.88
N GLY A 15 1.82 -21.46 18.96
CA GLY A 15 3.15 -22.06 18.92
C GLY A 15 4.30 -21.08 18.70
N ILE A 16 4.06 -19.77 18.85
CA ILE A 16 5.11 -18.74 18.78
C ILE A 16 5.90 -18.69 20.09
N CYS A 17 7.23 -18.67 20.00
CA CYS A 17 8.15 -18.58 21.13
C CYS A 17 8.06 -17.24 21.88
N ASP A 18 8.43 -17.26 23.16
CA ASP A 18 8.24 -16.12 24.07
C ASP A 18 8.91 -14.82 23.58
N GLN A 19 10.11 -14.93 22.98
CA GLN A 19 10.83 -13.79 22.41
C GLN A 19 10.02 -13.05 21.33
N LEU A 20 9.37 -13.80 20.43
CA LEU A 20 8.54 -13.22 19.37
C LEU A 20 7.16 -12.80 19.87
N VAL A 21 6.63 -13.44 20.91
CA VAL A 21 5.41 -13.00 21.60
C VAL A 21 5.63 -11.64 22.25
N ASP A 22 6.76 -11.41 22.90
CA ASP A 22 7.07 -10.13 23.54
C ASP A 22 7.35 -9.03 22.50
N ALA A 23 7.96 -9.37 21.36
CA ALA A 23 8.04 -8.46 20.21
C ALA A 23 6.65 -8.07 19.69
N CYS A 24 5.70 -9.01 19.61
CA CYS A 24 4.31 -8.72 19.25
C CYS A 24 3.64 -7.76 20.25
N LYS A 25 3.79 -7.99 21.56
CA LYS A 25 3.22 -7.10 22.60
C LYS A 25 3.76 -5.68 22.51
N THR A 26 5.08 -5.53 22.32
CA THR A 26 5.74 -4.22 22.17
C THR A 26 5.19 -3.44 20.95
N ARG A 27 4.68 -4.16 19.95
CA ARG A 27 4.02 -3.60 18.75
C ARG A 27 2.52 -3.36 18.92
N GLY A 28 1.96 -3.64 20.09
CA GLY A 28 0.52 -3.58 20.32
C GLY A 28 -0.25 -4.70 19.63
N TRP A 29 0.42 -5.77 19.17
CA TRP A 29 -0.23 -6.96 18.63
C TRP A 29 -0.66 -7.87 19.79
N LEU A 30 -1.75 -7.49 20.45
CA LEU A 30 -2.24 -8.18 21.63
C LEU A 30 -2.95 -9.49 21.30
N LYS A 31 -3.63 -9.55 20.15
CA LYS A 31 -4.38 -10.72 19.70
C LYS A 31 -4.05 -11.03 18.23
N PRO A 32 -3.88 -12.31 17.87
CA PRO A 32 -3.68 -12.72 16.49
C PRO A 32 -4.94 -12.46 15.66
N THR A 33 -4.75 -12.06 14.41
CA THR A 33 -5.86 -11.93 13.45
C THR A 33 -6.28 -13.31 12.94
N ARG A 34 -7.48 -13.41 12.35
CA ARG A 34 -7.99 -14.68 11.79
C ARG A 34 -7.01 -15.36 10.84
N ILE A 35 -6.40 -14.61 9.91
CA ILE A 35 -5.39 -15.17 8.99
C ILE A 35 -4.14 -15.68 9.72
N GLN A 36 -3.76 -15.05 10.84
CA GLN A 36 -2.62 -15.49 11.67
C GLN A 36 -2.97 -16.77 12.44
N VAL A 37 -4.17 -16.85 13.01
CA VAL A 37 -4.68 -18.04 13.70
C VAL A 37 -4.68 -19.27 12.78
N GLU A 38 -5.13 -19.09 11.54
CA GLU A 38 -5.20 -20.18 10.56
C GLU A 38 -3.81 -20.52 9.95
N ALA A 39 -2.98 -19.51 9.66
CA ALA A 39 -1.73 -19.71 8.92
C ALA A 39 -0.53 -20.10 9.79
N ILE A 40 -0.38 -19.53 10.98
CA ILE A 40 0.84 -19.69 11.79
C ILE A 40 1.08 -21.17 12.14
N PRO A 41 0.11 -21.93 12.68
CA PRO A 41 0.35 -23.33 13.03
C PRO A 41 0.79 -24.17 11.83
N LEU A 42 0.13 -23.99 10.68
CA LEU A 42 0.46 -24.69 9.44
C LEU A 42 1.84 -24.31 8.88
N ALA A 43 2.23 -23.05 9.05
CA ALA A 43 3.57 -22.57 8.69
C ALA A 43 4.65 -23.22 9.57
N LEU A 44 4.40 -23.34 10.88
CA LEU A 44 5.31 -23.97 11.83
C LEU A 44 5.47 -25.49 11.59
N GLU A 45 4.43 -26.16 11.07
CA GLU A 45 4.52 -27.54 10.57
C GLU A 45 5.37 -27.67 9.29
N GLY A 46 5.82 -26.55 8.71
CA GLY A 46 6.62 -26.53 7.49
C GLY A 46 5.80 -26.81 6.22
N LYS A 47 4.51 -26.45 6.20
CA LYS A 47 3.69 -26.56 4.99
C LYS A 47 3.85 -25.34 4.10
N ASP A 48 3.75 -25.54 2.80
CA ASP A 48 3.59 -24.45 1.84
C ASP A 48 2.18 -23.85 1.99
N LEU A 49 2.04 -22.53 1.86
CA LEU A 49 0.80 -21.83 2.17
C LEU A 49 0.30 -20.96 1.02
N ILE A 50 -1.02 -20.93 0.86
CA ILE A 50 -1.74 -19.94 0.06
C ILE A 50 -2.70 -19.20 0.98
N GLY A 51 -2.37 -17.96 1.33
CA GLY A 51 -3.23 -17.09 2.13
C GLY A 51 -4.03 -16.13 1.25
N LEU A 52 -5.35 -16.34 1.19
CA LEU A 52 -6.28 -15.40 0.56
C LEU A 52 -6.88 -14.48 1.62
N ALA A 53 -6.35 -13.25 1.66
CA ALA A 53 -6.76 -12.27 2.65
C ALA A 53 -6.51 -10.84 2.16
N GLN A 54 -7.38 -9.92 2.62
CA GLN A 54 -7.36 -8.52 2.22
C GLN A 54 -6.16 -7.77 2.81
N THR A 55 -5.85 -6.59 2.25
CA THR A 55 -4.83 -5.71 2.82
C THR A 55 -5.26 -5.28 4.23
N GLY A 56 -4.32 -5.25 5.19
CA GLY A 56 -4.61 -4.88 6.58
C GLY A 56 -5.16 -6.01 7.46
N SER A 57 -5.28 -7.24 6.94
CA SER A 57 -5.72 -8.42 7.72
C SER A 57 -4.63 -9.04 8.60
N GLY A 58 -3.40 -8.51 8.60
CA GLY A 58 -2.28 -9.05 9.38
C GLY A 58 -1.41 -10.11 8.66
N LYS A 59 -1.51 -10.22 7.33
CA LYS A 59 -0.73 -11.18 6.50
C LYS A 59 0.77 -11.14 6.75
N THR A 60 1.34 -9.95 6.92
CA THR A 60 2.78 -9.80 7.16
C THR A 60 3.22 -10.53 8.42
N GLY A 61 2.47 -10.40 9.52
CA GLY A 61 2.73 -11.18 10.74
C GLY A 61 2.56 -12.68 10.53
N ALA A 62 1.56 -13.09 9.73
CA ALA A 62 1.26 -14.49 9.46
C ALA A 62 2.41 -15.25 8.78
N PHE A 63 3.21 -14.59 7.94
CA PHE A 63 4.42 -15.21 7.37
C PHE A 63 5.71 -14.83 8.10
N ALA A 64 5.81 -13.63 8.68
CA ALA A 64 7.06 -13.18 9.30
C ALA A 64 7.37 -13.95 10.58
N LEU A 65 6.38 -14.17 11.45
CA LEU A 65 6.56 -14.87 12.72
C LEU A 65 7.13 -16.30 12.56
N PRO A 66 6.54 -17.19 11.74
CA PRO A 66 7.10 -18.53 11.55
C PRO A 66 8.48 -18.52 10.88
N ILE A 67 8.75 -17.56 9.98
CA ILE A 67 10.08 -17.42 9.36
C ILE A 67 11.13 -17.00 10.39
N LEU A 68 10.79 -16.03 11.26
CA LEU A 68 11.68 -15.56 12.32
C LEU A 68 11.94 -16.64 13.36
N GLN A 69 10.94 -17.44 13.71
CA GLN A 69 11.11 -18.57 14.61
C GLN A 69 12.03 -19.63 14.01
N ALA A 70 11.84 -20.01 12.74
CA ALA A 70 12.75 -20.94 12.08
C ALA A 70 14.18 -20.39 11.91
N LEU A 71 14.31 -19.06 11.77
CA LEU A 71 15.61 -18.39 11.72
C LEU A 71 16.32 -18.40 13.09
N LEU A 72 15.57 -18.28 14.19
CA LEU A 72 16.08 -18.44 15.55
C LEU A 72 16.70 -19.83 15.77
N ASP A 73 16.00 -20.86 15.30
CA ASP A 73 16.45 -22.25 15.46
C ASP A 73 17.67 -22.57 14.59
N SER A 74 17.75 -21.98 13.39
CA SER A 74 18.85 -22.21 12.44
C SER A 74 19.32 -20.91 11.77
N PRO A 75 20.11 -20.07 12.49
CA PRO A 75 20.58 -18.80 11.96
C PRO A 75 21.49 -18.98 10.74
N GLN A 76 21.13 -18.33 9.62
CA GLN A 76 22.01 -18.23 8.45
C GLN A 76 21.70 -16.97 7.62
N PRO A 77 22.68 -16.48 6.85
CA PRO A 77 22.43 -15.47 5.83
C PRO A 77 21.42 -15.91 4.78
N PHE A 78 20.71 -14.94 4.20
CA PHE A 78 19.81 -15.13 3.07
C PHE A 78 18.78 -16.26 3.31
N PHE A 79 18.27 -16.35 4.53
CA PHE A 79 17.33 -17.36 5.00
C PHE A 79 15.97 -17.27 4.29
N ALA A 80 15.48 -16.04 4.10
CA ALA A 80 14.19 -15.79 3.46
C ALA A 80 14.28 -14.67 2.41
N CYS A 81 13.45 -14.80 1.37
CA CYS A 81 13.31 -13.85 0.29
C CYS A 81 11.83 -13.53 0.12
N VAL A 82 11.49 -12.25 0.23
CA VAL A 82 10.11 -11.77 0.10
C VAL A 82 9.99 -10.88 -1.12
N LEU A 83 9.21 -11.32 -2.10
CA LEU A 83 8.91 -10.54 -3.29
C LEU A 83 7.64 -9.72 -3.07
N SER A 84 7.72 -8.47 -3.49
CA SER A 84 6.63 -7.50 -3.37
C SER A 84 6.51 -6.67 -4.65
N PRO A 85 5.30 -6.32 -5.12
CA PRO A 85 5.10 -5.60 -6.38
C PRO A 85 5.55 -4.13 -6.34
N THR A 86 5.73 -3.55 -5.16
CA THR A 86 6.05 -2.13 -5.01
C THR A 86 7.21 -1.92 -4.07
N ARG A 87 7.94 -0.82 -4.29
CA ARG A 87 9.14 -0.50 -3.50
C ARG A 87 8.78 -0.20 -2.05
N GLU A 88 7.66 0.47 -1.89
CA GLU A 88 7.15 0.91 -0.61
C GLU A 88 6.71 -0.29 0.22
N LEU A 89 5.99 -1.25 -0.38
CA LEU A 89 5.58 -2.47 0.32
C LEU A 89 6.80 -3.33 0.71
N ALA A 90 7.84 -3.37 -0.13
CA ALA A 90 9.10 -4.02 0.22
C ALA A 90 9.77 -3.38 1.45
N ILE A 91 9.82 -2.03 1.52
CA ILE A 91 10.34 -1.32 2.68
C ILE A 91 9.52 -1.64 3.93
N GLN A 92 8.19 -1.59 3.85
CA GLN A 92 7.30 -1.92 4.96
C GLN A 92 7.52 -3.33 5.49
N ILE A 93 7.59 -4.31 4.60
CA ILE A 93 7.78 -5.71 5.00
C ILE A 93 9.13 -5.86 5.71
N ALA A 94 10.21 -5.25 5.18
CA ALA A 94 11.52 -5.29 5.82
C ALA A 94 11.55 -4.58 7.18
N GLU A 95 10.84 -3.46 7.33
CA GLU A 95 10.62 -2.83 8.63
C GLU A 95 9.92 -3.81 9.58
N GLN A 96 8.82 -4.46 9.17
CA GLN A 96 8.13 -5.45 10.01
C GLN A 96 9.03 -6.60 10.45
N PHE A 97 9.85 -7.16 9.56
CA PHE A 97 10.83 -8.19 9.94
C PHE A 97 11.88 -7.68 10.93
N SER A 98 12.46 -6.51 10.66
CA SER A 98 13.47 -5.90 11.55
C SER A 98 12.89 -5.59 12.93
N ASN A 99 11.63 -5.19 12.94
CA ASN A 99 10.86 -4.79 14.10
C ASN A 99 10.43 -5.95 14.99
N LEU A 100 9.99 -7.06 14.39
CA LEU A 100 9.66 -8.30 15.10
C LEU A 100 10.90 -9.07 15.53
N GLY A 101 12.00 -8.90 14.78
CA GLY A 101 13.26 -9.60 15.00
C GLY A 101 14.35 -8.78 15.68
N SER A 102 14.02 -7.61 16.27
CA SER A 102 15.02 -6.71 16.87
C SER A 102 15.83 -7.38 17.96
N ASP A 103 15.13 -8.10 18.83
CA ASP A 103 15.69 -8.69 20.05
C ASP A 103 16.54 -9.93 19.76
N ILE A 104 16.43 -10.44 18.53
CA ILE A 104 17.13 -11.63 18.04
C ILE A 104 18.14 -11.29 16.93
N GLY A 105 18.43 -9.99 16.73
CA GLY A 105 19.48 -9.52 15.83
C GLY A 105 19.20 -9.70 14.33
N VAL A 106 17.93 -9.68 13.93
CA VAL A 106 17.57 -9.86 12.51
C VAL A 106 18.06 -8.71 11.65
N ARG A 107 18.73 -9.06 10.55
CA ARG A 107 19.19 -8.10 9.53
C ARG A 107 18.38 -8.28 8.26
N CYS A 108 17.82 -7.19 7.75
CA CYS A 108 17.09 -7.16 6.50
C CYS A 108 17.83 -6.34 5.43
N ALA A 109 17.66 -6.72 4.16
CA ALA A 109 18.05 -5.91 3.02
C ALA A 109 16.85 -5.63 2.13
N VAL A 110 16.70 -4.37 1.72
CA VAL A 110 15.64 -3.94 0.81
C VAL A 110 16.21 -3.73 -0.58
N LEU A 111 15.74 -4.53 -1.55
CA LEU A 111 16.19 -4.49 -2.93
C LEU A 111 15.12 -3.89 -3.84
N VAL A 112 15.21 -2.59 -4.12
CA VAL A 112 14.22 -1.85 -4.91
C VAL A 112 14.86 -0.96 -5.98
N GLY A 113 14.12 -0.74 -7.08
CA GLY A 113 14.53 0.21 -8.12
C GLY A 113 14.64 1.64 -7.60
N GLY A 114 15.36 2.51 -8.32
CA GLY A 114 15.47 3.94 -8.00
C GLY A 114 16.26 4.28 -6.73
N VAL A 115 16.79 3.27 -6.04
CA VAL A 115 17.86 3.39 -5.05
C VAL A 115 19.16 2.97 -5.71
N ASP A 116 20.26 3.60 -5.28
CA ASP A 116 21.60 3.34 -5.79
C ASP A 116 22.00 1.85 -5.64
N MET A 117 22.64 1.31 -6.68
CA MET A 117 23.01 -0.10 -6.77
C MET A 117 24.19 -0.44 -5.85
N VAL A 118 25.13 0.50 -5.68
CA VAL A 118 26.32 0.31 -4.85
C VAL A 118 25.91 0.27 -3.38
N GLN A 119 25.01 1.16 -2.95
CA GLN A 119 24.44 1.11 -1.60
C GLN A 119 23.77 -0.23 -1.28
N GLN A 120 22.95 -0.76 -2.18
CA GLN A 120 22.33 -2.08 -2.00
C GLN A 120 23.36 -3.22 -1.99
N THR A 121 24.39 -3.12 -2.82
CA THR A 121 25.51 -4.08 -2.84
C THR A 121 26.26 -4.11 -1.50
N LEU A 122 26.53 -2.95 -0.89
CA LEU A 122 27.16 -2.85 0.43
C LEU A 122 26.28 -3.44 1.53
N ILE A 123 24.96 -3.32 1.43
CA ILE A 123 24.03 -3.95 2.38
C ILE A 123 24.07 -5.48 2.22
N LEU A 124 24.06 -5.99 0.98
CA LEU A 124 24.14 -7.44 0.71
C LEU A 124 25.46 -8.05 1.18
N ALA A 125 26.57 -7.31 1.09
CA ALA A 125 27.87 -7.74 1.59
C ALA A 125 27.88 -8.01 3.11
N LYS A 126 26.95 -7.39 3.87
CA LYS A 126 26.77 -7.65 5.31
C LYS A 126 26.00 -8.93 5.61
N GLN A 127 25.65 -9.72 4.59
CA GLN A 127 24.98 -11.02 4.74
C GLN A 127 23.70 -10.94 5.59
N PRO A 128 22.69 -10.16 5.14
CA PRO A 128 21.40 -10.07 5.82
C PRO A 128 20.71 -11.43 5.90
N HIS A 129 19.85 -11.64 6.90
CA HIS A 129 19.06 -12.87 7.03
C HIS A 129 17.85 -12.84 6.10
N ILE A 130 17.20 -11.68 5.95
CA ILE A 130 15.99 -11.52 5.15
C ILE A 130 16.27 -10.57 3.98
N VAL A 131 15.94 -10.98 2.77
CA VAL A 131 15.95 -10.11 1.58
C VAL A 131 14.52 -9.80 1.20
N VAL A 132 14.17 -8.53 1.07
CA VAL A 132 12.84 -8.09 0.66
C VAL A 132 12.99 -7.18 -0.56
N GLY A 133 12.23 -7.39 -1.63
CA GLY A 133 12.44 -6.59 -2.82
C GLY A 133 11.42 -6.74 -3.93
N THR A 134 11.56 -5.86 -4.92
CA THR A 134 10.83 -5.96 -6.19
C THR A 134 11.52 -6.94 -7.14
N PRO A 135 10.79 -7.75 -7.92
CA PRO A 135 11.39 -8.80 -8.76
C PRO A 135 12.53 -8.32 -9.66
N GLY A 136 12.32 -7.24 -10.42
CA GLY A 136 13.34 -6.71 -11.35
C GLY A 136 14.65 -6.34 -10.67
N ARG A 137 14.60 -5.61 -9.54
CA ARG A 137 15.83 -5.24 -8.81
C ARG A 137 16.53 -6.46 -8.19
N LEU A 138 15.77 -7.45 -7.73
CA LEU A 138 16.39 -8.68 -7.21
C LEU A 138 17.13 -9.43 -8.32
N VAL A 139 16.53 -9.54 -9.51
CA VAL A 139 17.20 -10.10 -10.70
C VAL A 139 18.49 -9.34 -11.01
N ASP A 140 18.46 -8.01 -11.02
CA ASP A 140 19.66 -7.19 -11.26
C ASP A 140 20.80 -7.56 -10.29
N HIS A 141 20.48 -7.76 -9.01
CA HIS A 141 21.47 -8.16 -8.01
C HIS A 141 21.96 -9.58 -8.20
N LEU A 142 21.05 -10.53 -8.48
CA LEU A 142 21.41 -11.93 -8.74
C LEU A 142 22.34 -12.07 -9.94
N SER A 143 22.17 -11.23 -10.96
CA SER A 143 22.98 -11.26 -12.19
C SER A 143 24.29 -10.48 -12.07
N ASN A 144 24.28 -9.32 -11.40
CA ASN A 144 25.38 -8.37 -11.47
C ASN A 144 26.16 -8.17 -10.15
N THR A 145 25.66 -8.67 -9.02
CA THR A 145 26.33 -8.49 -7.71
C THR A 145 27.20 -9.69 -7.39
N LYS A 146 28.52 -9.51 -7.50
CA LYS A 146 29.50 -10.57 -7.23
C LYS A 146 29.35 -11.10 -5.81
N GLY A 147 29.24 -12.42 -5.67
CA GLY A 147 29.14 -13.11 -4.39
C GLY A 147 27.73 -13.14 -3.78
N PHE A 148 26.75 -12.45 -4.35
CA PHE A 148 25.36 -12.57 -3.93
C PHE A 148 24.71 -13.81 -4.55
N SER A 149 24.05 -14.62 -3.73
CA SER A 149 23.33 -15.81 -4.19
C SER A 149 22.25 -16.21 -3.20
N LEU A 150 21.12 -16.68 -3.71
CA LEU A 150 20.01 -17.23 -2.94
C LEU A 150 19.94 -18.76 -3.01
N ARG A 151 21.04 -19.45 -3.36
CA ARG A 151 21.08 -20.92 -3.49
C ARG A 151 20.80 -21.69 -2.19
N LYS A 152 20.96 -21.06 -1.02
CA LYS A 152 20.70 -21.65 0.31
C LYS A 152 19.39 -21.19 0.96
N LEU A 153 18.54 -20.50 0.19
CA LEU A 153 17.27 -19.95 0.65
C LEU A 153 16.36 -21.04 1.25
N LYS A 154 15.76 -20.77 2.40
CA LYS A 154 14.81 -21.69 3.05
C LYS A 154 13.36 -21.28 2.85
N TYR A 155 13.10 -19.97 2.70
CA TYR A 155 11.76 -19.42 2.56
C TYR A 155 11.66 -18.48 1.36
N LEU A 156 10.64 -18.69 0.52
CA LEU A 156 10.19 -17.74 -0.48
C LEU A 156 8.80 -17.23 -0.09
N VAL A 157 8.61 -15.91 -0.07
CA VAL A 157 7.29 -15.30 0.13
C VAL A 157 6.94 -14.46 -1.10
N LEU A 158 5.72 -14.62 -1.59
CA LEU A 158 5.12 -13.85 -2.68
C LEU A 158 3.95 -13.06 -2.10
N ASP A 159 4.16 -11.79 -1.74
CA ASP A 159 3.09 -10.94 -1.22
C ASP A 159 2.45 -10.09 -2.33
N GLU A 160 1.15 -9.87 -2.22
CA GLU A 160 0.30 -9.33 -3.31
C GLU A 160 0.54 -10.05 -4.66
N ALA A 161 0.51 -11.39 -4.65
CA ALA A 161 0.89 -12.22 -5.79
C ALA A 161 0.09 -12.00 -7.08
N ASP A 162 -1.15 -11.50 -6.98
CA ASP A 162 -1.97 -11.11 -8.13
C ASP A 162 -1.41 -9.89 -8.88
N ARG A 163 -0.60 -9.06 -8.21
CA ARG A 163 0.06 -7.88 -8.79
C ARG A 163 1.48 -8.16 -9.22
N LEU A 164 2.14 -9.11 -8.58
CA LEU A 164 3.44 -9.64 -9.03
C LEU A 164 3.39 -10.27 -10.43
N LEU A 165 2.19 -10.55 -10.95
CA LEU A 165 1.97 -11.22 -12.24
C LEU A 165 1.45 -10.29 -13.35
N ASN A 166 1.64 -8.98 -13.19
CA ASN A 166 1.55 -8.05 -14.31
C ASN A 166 2.71 -8.32 -15.28
N ASP A 167 2.52 -7.98 -16.56
CA ASP A 167 3.43 -8.39 -17.65
C ASP A 167 4.89 -7.90 -17.43
N ASP A 168 5.08 -6.85 -16.63
CA ASP A 168 6.40 -6.30 -16.27
C ASP A 168 7.24 -7.18 -15.32
N PHE A 169 6.61 -8.10 -14.58
CA PHE A 169 7.29 -8.85 -13.50
C PHE A 169 7.34 -10.36 -13.72
N GLU A 170 6.52 -10.93 -14.60
CA GLU A 170 6.44 -12.39 -14.82
C GLU A 170 7.81 -12.97 -15.20
N LYS A 171 8.53 -12.35 -16.15
CA LYS A 171 9.87 -12.77 -16.57
C LYS A 171 10.89 -12.76 -15.42
N ALA A 172 10.89 -11.68 -14.63
CA ALA A 172 11.81 -11.54 -13.52
C ALA A 172 11.55 -12.60 -12.43
N ILE A 173 10.28 -12.95 -12.18
CA ILE A 173 9.92 -14.02 -11.24
C ILE A 173 10.40 -15.38 -11.75
N ASP A 174 10.21 -15.68 -13.03
CA ASP A 174 10.69 -16.93 -13.62
C ASP A 174 12.22 -17.06 -13.50
N GLU A 175 12.96 -15.98 -13.76
CA GLU A 175 14.42 -15.94 -13.56
C GLU A 175 14.83 -16.18 -12.10
N ILE A 176 14.14 -15.57 -11.14
CA ILE A 176 14.37 -15.80 -9.71
C ILE A 176 14.10 -17.28 -9.35
N LEU A 177 12.97 -17.83 -9.78
CA LEU A 177 12.58 -19.21 -9.50
C LEU A 177 13.58 -20.24 -10.05
N ASN A 178 14.27 -19.90 -11.14
CA ASN A 178 15.30 -20.75 -11.74
C ASN A 178 16.61 -20.81 -10.94
N VAL A 179 16.93 -19.80 -10.14
CA VAL A 179 18.21 -19.72 -9.41
C VAL A 179 18.11 -20.04 -7.91
N ILE A 180 16.92 -19.99 -7.34
CA ILE A 180 16.66 -20.37 -5.94
C ILE A 180 16.45 -21.89 -5.79
N PRO A 181 16.74 -22.50 -4.63
CA PRO A 181 16.59 -23.94 -4.42
C PRO A 181 15.13 -24.39 -4.56
N ARG A 182 14.92 -25.56 -5.17
CA ARG A 182 13.58 -26.20 -5.27
C ARG A 182 13.08 -26.68 -3.91
N GLU A 183 13.98 -27.16 -3.06
CA GLU A 183 13.67 -27.55 -1.69
C GLU A 183 13.70 -26.33 -0.77
N ARG A 184 12.51 -25.75 -0.56
CA ARG A 184 12.27 -24.59 0.30
C ARG A 184 10.80 -24.62 0.74
N ARG A 185 10.43 -23.75 1.67
CA ARG A 185 9.04 -23.41 1.96
C ARG A 185 8.63 -22.21 1.13
N THR A 186 7.44 -22.26 0.55
CA THR A 186 6.89 -21.14 -0.21
C THR A 186 5.57 -20.69 0.38
N TYR A 187 5.43 -19.39 0.60
CA TYR A 187 4.18 -18.77 1.02
C TYR A 187 3.69 -17.78 -0.04
N LEU A 188 2.47 -17.98 -0.53
CA LEU A 188 1.82 -17.11 -1.50
C LEU A 188 0.65 -16.40 -0.84
N PHE A 189 0.73 -15.07 -0.75
CA PHE A 189 -0.33 -14.23 -0.21
C PHE A 189 -0.90 -13.35 -1.30
N SER A 190 -2.23 -13.36 -1.44
CA SER A 190 -2.92 -12.54 -2.43
C SER A 190 -4.30 -12.15 -1.94
N ALA A 191 -4.83 -11.03 -2.45
CA ALA A 191 -6.24 -10.72 -2.26
C ALA A 191 -7.13 -11.56 -3.19
N THR A 192 -6.62 -12.00 -4.35
CA THR A 192 -7.45 -12.59 -5.40
C THR A 192 -6.79 -13.77 -6.13
N MET A 193 -7.56 -14.82 -6.40
CA MET A 193 -7.08 -15.96 -7.21
C MET A 193 -7.38 -15.79 -8.70
N THR A 194 -6.50 -15.10 -9.42
CA THR A 194 -6.55 -15.04 -10.89
C THR A 194 -6.05 -16.33 -11.55
N LYS A 195 -6.32 -16.51 -12.85
CA LYS A 195 -5.70 -17.58 -13.65
C LYS A 195 -4.17 -17.52 -13.60
N LYS A 196 -3.59 -16.31 -13.67
CA LYS A 196 -2.14 -16.09 -13.54
C LYS A 196 -1.64 -16.55 -12.16
N VAL A 197 -2.31 -16.18 -11.06
CA VAL A 197 -1.92 -16.64 -9.70
C VAL A 197 -1.98 -18.17 -9.59
N LYS A 198 -2.99 -18.82 -10.20
CA LYS A 198 -3.04 -20.29 -10.26
C LYS A 198 -1.86 -20.90 -11.02
N LYS A 199 -1.38 -20.25 -12.10
CA LYS A 199 -0.18 -20.69 -12.83
C LYS A 199 1.07 -20.54 -11.96
N LEU A 200 1.26 -19.37 -11.33
CA LEU A 200 2.37 -19.13 -10.40
C LEU A 200 2.35 -20.15 -9.25
N GLN A 201 1.17 -20.42 -8.69
CA GLN A 201 1.00 -21.40 -7.63
C GLN A 201 1.61 -22.75 -8.01
N ARG A 202 1.27 -23.26 -9.20
CA ARG A 202 1.76 -24.56 -9.71
C ARG A 202 3.27 -24.57 -9.94
N ALA A 203 3.87 -23.41 -10.23
CA ALA A 203 5.30 -23.30 -10.50
C ALA A 203 6.15 -23.21 -9.22
N CYS A 204 5.62 -22.64 -8.14
CA CYS A 204 6.43 -22.30 -6.96
C CYS A 204 6.10 -23.08 -5.67
N LEU A 205 4.93 -23.70 -5.55
CA LEU A 205 4.47 -24.38 -4.33
C LEU A 205 4.38 -25.90 -4.49
N ARG A 206 4.58 -26.63 -3.38
CA ARG A 206 4.45 -28.09 -3.30
C ARG A 206 3.39 -28.48 -2.26
N ASN A 207 2.30 -29.10 -2.72
CA ASN A 207 1.16 -29.50 -1.88
C ASN A 207 0.70 -28.40 -0.89
N PRO A 208 0.37 -27.18 -1.36
CA PRO A 208 0.11 -26.06 -0.48
C PRO A 208 -1.25 -26.18 0.23
N VAL A 209 -1.30 -25.75 1.50
CA VAL A 209 -2.56 -25.56 2.20
C VAL A 209 -3.14 -24.20 1.85
N LYS A 210 -4.42 -24.19 1.49
CA LYS A 210 -5.14 -22.98 1.14
C LYS A 210 -5.95 -22.48 2.32
N ILE A 211 -5.76 -21.21 2.65
CA ILE A 211 -6.40 -20.52 3.78
C ILE A 211 -7.21 -19.37 3.21
N GLU A 212 -8.51 -19.35 3.48
CA GLU A 212 -9.44 -18.33 2.99
C GLU A 212 -10.09 -17.63 4.18
N ALA A 213 -9.49 -16.52 4.63
CA ALA A 213 -9.98 -15.78 5.80
C ALA A 213 -11.21 -14.90 5.51
N ALA A 214 -11.68 -14.85 4.26
CA ALA A 214 -12.90 -14.13 3.85
C ALA A 214 -13.60 -14.84 2.69
N THR A 215 -14.93 -14.84 2.71
CA THR A 215 -15.76 -15.14 1.54
C THR A 215 -15.31 -14.30 0.35
N LYS A 216 -15.15 -14.93 -0.81
CA LYS A 216 -14.71 -14.33 -2.08
C LYS A 216 -15.25 -12.90 -2.23
N TYR A 217 -14.35 -11.91 -2.14
CA TYR A 217 -14.62 -10.49 -2.42
C TYR A 217 -15.57 -9.73 -1.48
N SER A 218 -15.76 -10.16 -0.22
CA SER A 218 -16.57 -9.39 0.74
C SER A 218 -15.75 -8.31 1.47
N THR A 219 -16.11 -7.04 1.34
CA THR A 219 -15.60 -5.97 2.24
C THR A 219 -15.94 -6.25 3.70
N VAL A 220 -15.17 -5.73 4.66
CA VAL A 220 -15.50 -5.84 6.10
C VAL A 220 -16.87 -5.24 6.42
N ASP A 221 -17.60 -5.82 7.37
CA ASP A 221 -18.97 -5.41 7.69
C ASP A 221 -19.05 -3.98 8.28
N SER A 222 -17.98 -3.54 8.94
CA SER A 222 -17.86 -2.19 9.49
C SER A 222 -17.63 -1.09 8.44
N LEU A 223 -17.53 -1.46 7.15
CA LEU A 223 -17.31 -0.54 6.04
C LEU A 223 -18.63 -0.19 5.32
N LYS A 224 -19.10 1.04 5.54
CA LYS A 224 -20.23 1.61 4.80
C LYS A 224 -19.76 2.04 3.41
N GLN A 225 -20.35 1.46 2.37
CA GLN A 225 -20.03 1.77 0.97
C GLN A 225 -21.22 2.45 0.31
N MET A 226 -20.96 3.59 -0.32
CA MET A 226 -21.99 4.42 -0.92
C MET A 226 -21.55 4.92 -2.31
N TYR A 227 -22.51 5.33 -3.13
CA TYR A 227 -22.25 5.87 -4.46
C TYR A 227 -22.96 7.22 -4.67
N LEU A 228 -22.49 7.99 -5.66
CA LEU A 228 -23.18 9.15 -6.22
C LEU A 228 -23.07 9.11 -7.74
N PHE A 229 -24.20 9.04 -8.44
CA PHE A 229 -24.23 9.25 -9.89
C PHE A 229 -24.25 10.75 -10.17
N ILE A 230 -23.17 11.25 -10.77
CA ILE A 230 -23.02 12.67 -11.05
C ILE A 230 -22.36 12.89 -12.41
N PRO A 231 -22.86 13.81 -13.25
CA PRO A 231 -22.17 14.17 -14.48
C PRO A 231 -20.73 14.60 -14.20
N ALA A 232 -19.79 14.17 -15.04
CA ALA A 232 -18.35 14.40 -14.84
C ALA A 232 -17.98 15.87 -14.52
N LYS A 233 -18.70 16.83 -15.12
CA LYS A 233 -18.49 18.27 -14.90
C LYS A 233 -18.74 18.74 -13.46
N TYR A 234 -19.56 18.01 -12.70
CA TYR A 234 -19.93 18.37 -11.32
C TYR A 234 -19.09 17.63 -10.25
N LYS A 235 -18.23 16.69 -10.63
CA LYS A 235 -17.44 15.87 -9.68
C LYS A 235 -16.64 16.71 -8.67
N ASP A 236 -16.06 17.82 -9.10
CA ASP A 236 -15.28 18.70 -8.21
C ASP A 236 -16.13 19.30 -7.10
N PHE A 237 -17.38 19.68 -7.39
CA PHE A 237 -18.29 20.28 -6.42
C PHE A 237 -18.70 19.26 -5.36
N TYR A 238 -19.08 18.06 -5.79
CA TYR A 238 -19.45 16.97 -4.87
C TYR A 238 -18.25 16.50 -4.03
N LEU A 239 -17.05 16.44 -4.60
CA LEU A 239 -15.84 16.14 -3.83
C LEU A 239 -15.62 17.16 -2.71
N VAL A 240 -15.71 18.46 -3.04
CA VAL A 240 -15.52 19.53 -2.05
C VAL A 240 -16.61 19.50 -0.99
N TYR A 241 -17.88 19.28 -1.38
CA TYR A 241 -19.00 19.11 -0.45
C TYR A 241 -18.72 18.00 0.56
N ILE A 242 -18.42 16.78 0.08
CA ILE A 242 -18.15 15.61 0.92
C ILE A 242 -16.97 15.88 1.87
N LEU A 243 -15.88 16.46 1.38
CA LEU A 243 -14.70 16.75 2.20
C LEU A 243 -14.95 17.85 3.23
N THR A 244 -15.88 18.76 2.96
CA THR A 244 -16.29 19.83 3.88
C THR A 244 -17.20 19.27 4.99
N GLU A 245 -18.18 18.44 4.62
CA GLU A 245 -19.01 17.70 5.58
C GLU A 245 -18.18 16.80 6.50
N LYS A 246 -17.14 16.15 5.93
CA LYS A 246 -16.18 15.32 6.67
C LYS A 246 -14.96 16.09 7.17
N SER A 247 -15.10 17.41 7.37
CA SER A 247 -14.02 18.22 7.94
C SER A 247 -13.51 17.63 9.27
N GLY A 248 -12.19 17.63 9.47
CA GLY A 248 -11.54 16.99 10.61
C GLY A 248 -11.30 15.49 10.47
N SER A 249 -11.97 14.80 9.55
CA SER A 249 -11.69 13.38 9.25
C SER A 249 -10.44 13.23 8.37
N THR A 250 -9.75 12.11 8.50
CA THR A 250 -8.71 11.70 7.55
C THR A 250 -9.34 11.08 6.30
N SER A 251 -8.98 11.61 5.13
CA SER A 251 -9.58 11.23 3.86
C SER A 251 -8.52 10.80 2.84
N MET A 252 -8.82 9.75 2.08
CA MET A 252 -8.00 9.29 0.97
C MET A 252 -8.80 9.34 -0.33
N VAL A 253 -8.35 10.16 -1.28
CA VAL A 253 -9.04 10.43 -2.55
C VAL A 253 -8.28 9.76 -3.70
N PHE A 254 -8.93 8.83 -4.39
CA PHE A 254 -8.34 8.11 -5.50
C PHE A 254 -8.73 8.72 -6.85
N THR A 255 -7.71 9.04 -7.64
CA THR A 255 -7.85 9.53 -9.02
C THR A 255 -7.17 8.58 -10.01
N ARG A 256 -7.54 8.67 -11.29
CA ARG A 256 -6.97 7.84 -12.35
C ARG A 256 -5.57 8.30 -12.77
N THR A 257 -5.33 9.61 -12.84
CA THR A 257 -4.11 10.19 -13.42
C THR A 257 -3.31 11.01 -12.42
N CYS A 258 -1.99 11.11 -12.66
CA CYS A 258 -1.09 11.93 -11.84
C CYS A 258 -1.43 13.42 -11.94
N GLU A 259 -1.88 13.85 -13.12
CA GLU A 259 -2.30 15.20 -13.44
C GLU A 259 -3.56 15.58 -12.65
N ALA A 260 -4.55 14.67 -12.58
CA ALA A 260 -5.74 14.85 -11.76
C ALA A 260 -5.39 14.94 -10.27
N THR A 261 -4.47 14.08 -9.80
CA THR A 261 -3.97 14.12 -8.42
C THR A 261 -3.41 15.50 -8.07
N ARG A 262 -2.57 16.08 -8.94
CA ARG A 262 -1.97 17.42 -8.76
C ARG A 262 -3.02 18.53 -8.83
N LEU A 263 -3.91 18.48 -9.82
CA LEU A 263 -4.95 19.49 -10.03
C LEU A 263 -5.91 19.55 -8.85
N LEU A 264 -6.46 18.41 -8.42
CA LEU A 264 -7.37 18.37 -7.27
C LEU A 264 -6.70 18.87 -6.00
N ALA A 265 -5.43 18.52 -5.75
CA ALA A 265 -4.72 19.01 -4.57
C ALA A 265 -4.55 20.53 -4.57
N LEU A 266 -4.41 21.16 -5.73
CA LEU A 266 -4.38 22.63 -5.84
C LEU A 266 -5.77 23.25 -5.64
N ILE A 267 -6.81 22.66 -6.22
CA ILE A 267 -8.20 23.11 -6.05
C ILE A 267 -8.56 23.11 -4.56
N LEU A 268 -8.33 21.99 -3.88
CA LEU A 268 -8.66 21.84 -2.47
C LEU A 268 -7.86 22.83 -1.61
N ARG A 269 -6.56 23.02 -1.87
CA ARG A 269 -5.74 24.00 -1.12
C ARG A 269 -6.19 25.44 -1.34
N ASN A 270 -6.58 25.81 -2.56
CA ASN A 270 -7.14 27.13 -2.85
C ASN A 270 -8.47 27.37 -2.12
N LEU A 271 -9.19 26.30 -1.75
CA LEU A 271 -10.42 26.34 -0.96
C LEU A 271 -10.15 26.24 0.56
N GLY A 272 -8.89 26.19 0.99
CA GLY A 272 -8.51 26.09 2.41
C GLY A 272 -8.48 24.66 2.97
N LEU A 273 -8.65 23.63 2.14
CA LEU A 273 -8.58 22.23 2.54
C LEU A 273 -7.14 21.70 2.46
N LYS A 274 -6.69 21.03 3.54
CA LYS A 274 -5.30 20.55 3.68
C LYS A 274 -5.05 19.25 2.91
N ALA A 275 -4.97 19.39 1.59
CA ALA A 275 -4.75 18.29 0.65
C ALA A 275 -3.30 18.15 0.22
N ILE A 276 -2.81 16.91 0.20
CA ILE A 276 -1.47 16.57 -0.29
C ILE A 276 -1.54 15.50 -1.40
N PRO A 277 -0.90 15.72 -2.55
CA PRO A 277 -0.84 14.74 -3.63
C PRO A 277 0.30 13.74 -3.40
N ILE A 278 0.05 12.46 -3.71
CA ILE A 278 1.08 11.44 -3.92
C ILE A 278 0.83 10.78 -5.28
N SER A 279 1.79 10.93 -6.20
CA SER A 279 1.71 10.35 -7.55
C SER A 279 2.99 9.60 -7.92
N GLY A 280 2.91 8.75 -8.95
CA GLY A 280 4.07 7.99 -9.45
C GLY A 280 5.14 8.87 -10.11
N GLN A 281 4.82 10.12 -10.47
CA GLN A 281 5.77 11.08 -11.04
C GLN A 281 6.65 11.76 -9.96
N MET A 282 6.32 11.61 -8.68
CA MET A 282 7.11 12.13 -7.57
C MET A 282 8.33 11.26 -7.31
N SER A 283 9.45 11.88 -6.92
CA SER A 283 10.63 11.13 -6.46
C SER A 283 10.32 10.42 -5.14
N GLN A 284 11.07 9.35 -4.85
CA GLN A 284 10.88 8.58 -3.60
C GLN A 284 10.95 9.44 -2.34
N PRO A 285 11.95 10.34 -2.17
CA PRO A 285 12.00 11.19 -0.98
C PRO A 285 10.77 12.09 -0.85
N LYS A 286 10.25 12.61 -1.97
CA LYS A 286 9.05 13.46 -1.99
C LYS A 286 7.79 12.70 -1.61
N ARG A 287 7.64 11.46 -2.08
CA ARG A 287 6.52 10.58 -1.69
C ARG A 287 6.57 10.28 -0.19
N LEU A 288 7.74 9.97 0.35
CA LEU A 288 7.93 9.72 1.77
C LEU A 288 7.67 10.98 2.61
N GLY A 289 8.18 12.14 2.19
CA GLY A 289 7.91 13.42 2.85
C GLY A 289 6.42 13.77 2.88
N ALA A 290 5.72 13.59 1.76
CA ALA A 290 4.27 13.79 1.69
C ALA A 290 3.51 12.81 2.61
N LEU A 291 3.91 11.54 2.62
CA LEU A 291 3.33 10.55 3.52
C LEU A 291 3.56 10.92 4.99
N ASN A 292 4.75 11.38 5.35
CA ASN A 292 5.08 11.77 6.72
C ASN A 292 4.24 12.95 7.19
N LYS A 293 4.01 13.96 6.35
CA LYS A 293 3.10 15.08 6.64
C LYS A 293 1.66 14.62 6.89
N PHE A 294 1.19 13.65 6.11
CA PHE A 294 -0.12 13.03 6.31
C PHE A 294 -0.17 12.25 7.62
N LYS A 295 0.85 11.42 7.91
CA LYS A 295 0.97 10.66 9.17
C LYS A 295 1.04 11.56 10.40
N ALA A 296 1.71 12.71 10.28
CA ALA A 296 1.84 13.70 11.36
C ALA A 296 0.57 14.54 11.58
N GLY A 297 -0.45 14.41 10.72
CA GLY A 297 -1.68 15.20 10.80
C GLY A 297 -1.56 16.63 10.29
N GLU A 298 -0.44 17.00 9.65
CA GLU A 298 -0.28 18.31 9.00
C GLU A 298 -1.27 18.48 7.83
N CYS A 299 -1.51 17.38 7.10
CA CYS A 299 -2.55 17.26 6.09
C CYS A 299 -3.49 16.11 6.45
N ASN A 300 -4.79 16.30 6.31
CA ASN A 300 -5.79 15.27 6.55
C ASN A 300 -6.42 14.72 5.26
N ILE A 301 -6.07 15.25 4.09
CA ILE A 301 -6.57 14.76 2.80
C ILE A 301 -5.39 14.30 1.94
N LEU A 302 -5.34 13.02 1.64
CA LEU A 302 -4.36 12.41 0.76
C LEU A 302 -4.98 12.12 -0.61
N ILE A 303 -4.45 12.72 -1.67
CA ILE A 303 -4.90 12.44 -3.05
C ILE A 303 -3.87 11.58 -3.74
N CYS A 304 -4.28 10.48 -4.37
CA CYS A 304 -3.33 9.58 -5.01
C CYS A 304 -3.91 8.81 -6.20
N THR A 305 -3.02 8.27 -7.02
CA THR A 305 -3.36 7.21 -7.96
C THR A 305 -3.22 5.83 -7.30
N ASP A 306 -3.80 4.80 -7.91
CA ASP A 306 -3.63 3.41 -7.43
C ASP A 306 -2.17 3.06 -7.25
N VAL A 307 -1.34 3.29 -8.27
CA VAL A 307 0.10 2.99 -8.24
C VAL A 307 0.78 3.70 -7.08
N ALA A 308 0.45 4.96 -6.86
CA ALA A 308 1.11 5.79 -5.86
C ALA A 308 0.71 5.43 -4.42
N SER A 309 -0.53 4.98 -4.22
CA SER A 309 -1.06 4.54 -2.93
C SER A 309 -0.56 3.16 -2.47
N ARG A 310 -0.07 2.35 -3.42
CA ARG A 310 0.32 0.96 -3.17
C ARG A 310 1.66 0.93 -2.45
N GLY A 311 1.74 0.04 -1.47
CA GLY A 311 2.91 -0.15 -0.62
C GLY A 311 3.28 0.99 0.32
N LEU A 312 2.65 2.16 0.25
CA LEU A 312 2.84 3.17 1.28
C LEU A 312 2.16 2.70 2.57
N ASP A 313 2.81 2.98 3.70
CA ASP A 313 2.25 2.71 5.04
C ASP A 313 1.22 3.76 5.38
N ILE A 314 0.11 3.57 4.71
CA ILE A 314 -1.21 4.13 4.86
C ILE A 314 -1.79 3.97 6.26
N PRO A 315 -1.73 4.89 7.26
CA PRO A 315 -2.58 4.71 8.43
C PRO A 315 -4.02 4.57 7.95
N SER A 316 -4.82 3.75 8.63
CA SER A 316 -6.21 3.61 8.21
C SER A 316 -6.90 4.97 8.34
N VAL A 317 -7.56 5.37 7.27
CA VAL A 317 -8.27 6.64 7.16
C VAL A 317 -9.74 6.46 7.51
N ASP A 318 -10.43 7.54 7.86
CA ASP A 318 -11.84 7.52 8.21
C ASP A 318 -12.73 7.43 6.95
N THR A 319 -12.31 8.12 5.87
CA THR A 319 -13.06 8.21 4.62
C THR A 319 -12.18 7.86 3.41
N VAL A 320 -12.70 7.01 2.52
CA VAL A 320 -12.14 6.78 1.18
C VAL A 320 -13.09 7.35 0.14
N ILE A 321 -12.57 8.14 -0.78
CA ILE A 321 -13.34 8.69 -1.92
C ILE A 321 -12.74 8.17 -3.21
N ASN A 322 -13.50 7.35 -3.94
CA ASN A 322 -13.17 7.05 -5.33
C ASN A 322 -13.66 8.22 -6.18
N TYR A 323 -12.80 9.24 -6.35
CA TYR A 323 -13.11 10.34 -7.25
C TYR A 323 -13.25 9.81 -8.67
N ASP A 324 -12.36 8.93 -9.11
CA ASP A 324 -12.51 8.16 -10.35
C ASP A 324 -12.76 6.69 -10.04
N ILE A 325 -13.68 6.05 -10.76
CA ILE A 325 -13.95 4.61 -10.58
C ILE A 325 -12.79 3.79 -11.15
N PRO A 326 -12.26 2.80 -10.42
CA PRO A 326 -11.19 1.94 -10.95
C PRO A 326 -11.72 1.12 -12.12
N SER A 327 -10.94 1.01 -13.20
CA SER A 327 -11.30 0.20 -14.38
C SER A 327 -11.26 -1.31 -14.10
N ASN A 328 -10.59 -1.73 -13.02
CA ASN A 328 -10.59 -3.09 -12.53
C ASN A 328 -11.35 -3.15 -11.20
N SER A 329 -12.43 -3.92 -11.15
CA SER A 329 -13.26 -4.06 -9.94
C SER A 329 -12.50 -4.56 -8.72
N LYS A 330 -11.38 -5.28 -8.89
CA LYS A 330 -10.53 -5.71 -7.76
C LYS A 330 -9.82 -4.55 -7.10
N ASP A 331 -9.43 -3.53 -7.86
CA ASP A 331 -8.78 -2.35 -7.30
C ASP A 331 -9.71 -1.58 -6.37
N TYR A 332 -11.03 -1.64 -6.60
CA TYR A 332 -12.02 -1.10 -5.66
C TYR A 332 -11.83 -1.68 -4.24
N ILE A 333 -11.72 -3.00 -4.10
CA ILE A 333 -11.51 -3.67 -2.80
C ILE A 333 -10.25 -3.14 -2.11
N HIS A 334 -9.17 -2.93 -2.87
CA HIS A 334 -7.91 -2.43 -2.33
C HIS A 334 -7.97 -0.96 -1.91
N ARG A 335 -8.76 -0.15 -2.61
CA ARG A 335 -8.99 1.26 -2.29
C ARG A 335 -9.84 1.39 -1.04
N VAL A 336 -11.01 0.75 -1.00
CA VAL A 336 -11.93 0.86 0.14
C VAL A 336 -11.39 0.17 1.38
N GLY A 337 -10.54 -0.85 1.23
CA GLY A 337 -9.77 -1.45 2.32
C GLY A 337 -8.68 -0.55 2.92
N ARG A 338 -8.62 0.75 2.58
CA ARG A 338 -7.78 1.76 3.27
C ARG A 338 -8.48 2.36 4.50
N THR A 339 -9.80 2.20 4.59
CA THR A 339 -10.58 2.53 5.78
C THR A 339 -11.03 1.25 6.50
N ALA A 340 -11.74 1.40 7.62
CA ALA A 340 -12.33 0.30 8.40
C ALA A 340 -11.33 -0.82 8.79
N ARG A 341 -10.07 -0.48 9.10
CA ARG A 341 -9.07 -1.46 9.55
C ARG A 341 -9.05 -1.62 11.07
N ALA A 342 -8.57 -2.79 11.53
CA ALA A 342 -8.33 -3.10 12.93
C ALA A 342 -9.57 -2.87 13.83
N GLY A 343 -10.75 -3.29 13.36
CA GLY A 343 -12.00 -3.20 14.10
C GLY A 343 -12.69 -1.82 14.07
N ARG A 344 -12.11 -0.81 13.41
CA ARG A 344 -12.75 0.49 13.24
C ARG A 344 -13.82 0.47 12.14
N SER A 345 -14.81 1.34 12.26
CA SER A 345 -15.75 1.65 11.18
C SER A 345 -15.14 2.61 10.16
N GLY A 346 -15.68 2.63 8.95
CA GLY A 346 -15.20 3.48 7.88
C GLY A 346 -16.23 3.71 6.80
N ILE A 347 -16.05 4.76 6.00
CA ILE A 347 -16.92 5.06 4.85
C ILE A 347 -16.13 5.11 3.54
N ALA A 348 -16.70 4.51 2.50
CA ALA A 348 -16.20 4.60 1.14
C ALA A 348 -17.27 5.18 0.21
N ILE A 349 -16.94 6.26 -0.48
CA ILE A 349 -17.87 6.97 -1.39
C ILE A 349 -17.33 6.91 -2.81
N SER A 350 -18.14 6.44 -3.75
CA SER A 350 -17.78 6.35 -5.17
C SER A 350 -18.50 7.41 -5.99
N LEU A 351 -17.75 8.32 -6.62
CA LEU A 351 -18.29 9.30 -7.56
C LEU A 351 -18.33 8.70 -8.96
N VAL A 352 -19.53 8.32 -9.41
CA VAL A 352 -19.72 7.60 -10.68
C VAL A 352 -20.22 8.58 -11.73
N SER A 353 -19.43 8.79 -12.78
CA SER A 353 -19.86 9.58 -13.93
C SER A 353 -20.51 8.74 -15.02
N GLN A 354 -21.09 9.41 -16.01
CA GLN A 354 -21.70 8.77 -17.18
C GLN A 354 -20.72 7.88 -17.98
N TYR A 355 -19.42 8.12 -17.86
CA TYR A 355 -18.38 7.35 -18.55
C TYR A 355 -17.88 6.14 -17.75
N GLU A 356 -18.32 5.98 -16.50
CA GLU A 356 -17.76 5.02 -15.54
C GLU A 356 -18.80 4.00 -15.06
N LEU A 357 -20.02 4.06 -15.60
CA LEU A 357 -21.15 3.23 -15.19
C LEU A 357 -20.84 1.73 -15.34
N GLU A 358 -20.22 1.32 -16.45
CA GLU A 358 -19.88 -0.10 -16.67
C GLU A 358 -18.89 -0.62 -15.61
N TRP A 359 -17.86 0.16 -15.29
CA TRP A 359 -16.90 -0.21 -14.25
C TRP A 359 -17.55 -0.26 -12.86
N TYR A 360 -18.48 0.65 -12.59
CA TYR A 360 -19.27 0.62 -11.36
C TYR A 360 -20.13 -0.64 -11.25
N ILE A 361 -20.84 -1.02 -12.31
CA ILE A 361 -21.65 -2.24 -12.34
C ILE A 361 -20.77 -3.48 -12.09
N GLN A 362 -19.57 -3.53 -12.66
CA GLN A 362 -18.61 -4.61 -12.41
C GLN A 362 -18.17 -4.68 -10.94
N ILE A 363 -18.10 -3.55 -10.25
CA ILE A 363 -17.80 -3.49 -8.81
C ILE A 363 -18.96 -4.09 -8.01
N GLU A 364 -20.20 -3.65 -8.25
CA GLU A 364 -21.39 -4.20 -7.57
C GLU A 364 -21.52 -5.71 -7.78
N ASN A 365 -21.28 -6.18 -9.01
CA ASN A 365 -21.28 -7.60 -9.33
C ASN A 365 -20.16 -8.37 -8.58
N LEU A 366 -18.99 -7.77 -8.41
CA LEU A 366 -17.88 -8.38 -7.68
C LEU A 366 -18.17 -8.49 -6.18
N ILE A 367 -18.74 -7.44 -5.58
CA ILE A 367 -19.07 -7.41 -4.14
C ILE A 367 -20.39 -8.13 -3.81
N GLY A 368 -21.20 -8.44 -4.83
CA GLY A 368 -22.48 -9.13 -4.66
C GLY A 368 -23.55 -8.31 -3.95
N LYS A 369 -23.44 -6.97 -3.93
CA LYS A 369 -24.42 -6.08 -3.32
C LYS A 369 -24.56 -4.77 -4.09
N LYS A 370 -25.76 -4.18 -4.02
CA LYS A 370 -26.00 -2.80 -4.44
C LYS A 370 -25.54 -1.85 -3.35
N LEU A 371 -24.92 -0.75 -3.73
CA LEU A 371 -24.49 0.27 -2.78
C LEU A 371 -25.62 1.27 -2.53
N ASP A 372 -25.64 1.88 -1.34
CA ASP A 372 -26.60 2.94 -1.04
C ASP A 372 -26.14 4.27 -1.64
N GLN A 373 -27.07 5.14 -2.02
CA GLN A 373 -26.74 6.48 -2.50
C GLN A 373 -26.28 7.36 -1.33
N TYR A 374 -25.17 8.07 -1.48
CA TYR A 374 -24.72 9.06 -0.49
C TYR A 374 -25.68 10.27 -0.49
N PRO A 375 -26.16 10.73 0.67
CA PRO A 375 -27.04 11.89 0.74
C PRO A 375 -26.23 13.16 0.52
N ALA A 376 -26.21 13.65 -0.72
CA ALA A 376 -25.66 14.96 -1.07
C ALA A 376 -26.75 15.76 -1.79
N PRO A 377 -27.53 16.60 -1.07
CA PRO A 377 -28.57 17.43 -1.67
C PRO A 377 -27.95 18.36 -2.71
N GLU A 378 -28.48 18.31 -3.94
CA GLU A 378 -27.92 19.07 -5.06
C GLU A 378 -27.88 20.57 -4.75
N GLU A 379 -28.92 21.11 -4.12
CA GLU A 379 -29.01 22.53 -3.73
C GLU A 379 -27.82 22.99 -2.87
N GLU A 380 -27.41 22.19 -1.89
CA GLU A 380 -26.26 22.50 -1.03
C GLU A 380 -24.93 22.43 -1.80
N VAL A 381 -24.79 21.45 -2.70
CA VAL A 381 -23.59 21.30 -3.53
C VAL A 381 -23.45 22.48 -4.50
N LEU A 382 -24.57 22.95 -5.07
CA LEU A 382 -24.59 24.06 -6.01
C LEU A 382 -24.15 25.38 -5.38
N LEU A 383 -24.33 25.57 -4.06
CA LEU A 383 -23.80 26.75 -3.33
C LEU A 383 -22.27 26.85 -3.41
N LEU A 384 -21.57 25.74 -3.64
CA LEU A 384 -20.11 25.70 -3.76
C LEU A 384 -19.63 25.97 -5.21
N MET A 385 -20.53 26.01 -6.19
CA MET A 385 -20.18 25.99 -7.61
C MET A 385 -19.25 27.15 -8.01
N GLU A 386 -19.59 28.38 -7.62
CA GLU A 386 -18.81 29.57 -7.98
C GLU A 386 -17.40 29.49 -7.39
N ARG A 387 -17.30 29.23 -6.07
CA ARG A 387 -16.02 29.16 -5.35
C ARG A 387 -15.11 28.05 -5.89
N VAL A 388 -15.67 26.87 -6.15
CA VAL A 388 -14.90 25.73 -6.68
C VAL A 388 -14.49 25.98 -8.13
N SER A 389 -15.34 26.60 -8.95
CA SER A 389 -15.01 26.94 -10.34
C SER A 389 -13.87 27.94 -10.40
N GLU A 390 -13.87 28.96 -9.53
CA GLU A 390 -12.78 29.92 -9.45
C GLU A 390 -11.49 29.27 -8.96
N ALA A 391 -11.55 28.43 -7.91
CA ALA A 391 -10.40 27.68 -7.42
C ALA A 391 -9.81 26.76 -8.51
N LYS A 392 -10.65 26.15 -9.34
CA LYS A 392 -10.25 25.34 -10.50
C LYS A 392 -9.56 26.17 -11.57
N ARG A 393 -10.10 27.33 -11.92
CA ARG A 393 -9.50 28.27 -12.88
C ARG A 393 -8.10 28.69 -12.42
N LEU A 394 -7.96 29.13 -11.17
CA LEU A 394 -6.67 29.51 -10.57
C LEU A 394 -5.67 28.34 -10.58
N SER A 395 -6.12 27.14 -10.23
CA SER A 395 -5.27 25.94 -10.23
C SER A 395 -4.76 25.57 -11.62
N GLN A 396 -5.61 25.68 -12.64
CA GLN A 396 -5.24 25.40 -14.03
C GLN A 396 -4.25 26.44 -14.58
N MET A 397 -4.45 27.73 -14.29
CA MET A 397 -3.51 28.79 -14.68
C MET A 397 -2.13 28.52 -14.08
N LYS A 398 -2.08 28.18 -12.79
CA LYS A 398 -0.84 27.89 -12.08
C LYS A 398 -0.09 26.67 -12.63
N ILE A 399 -0.81 25.59 -12.97
CA ILE A 399 -0.20 24.42 -13.61
C ILE A 399 0.42 24.82 -14.96
N ARG A 400 -0.31 25.57 -15.79
CA ARG A 400 0.18 26.03 -17.10
C ARG A 400 1.43 26.90 -16.99
N GLU A 401 1.50 27.79 -16.01
CA GLU A 401 2.68 28.61 -15.74
C GLU A 401 3.89 27.76 -15.34
N SER A 402 3.70 26.79 -14.44
CA SER A 402 4.76 25.87 -14.01
C SER A 402 5.28 24.98 -15.14
N ASP A 403 4.40 24.51 -16.04
CA ASP A 403 4.79 23.68 -17.18
C ASP A 403 5.37 24.51 -18.34
N GLY A 404 4.96 25.76 -18.49
CA GLY A 404 5.54 26.72 -19.45
C GLY A 404 6.98 27.15 -19.06
N GLY A 405 7.26 27.29 -17.77
CA GLY A 405 8.60 27.60 -17.25
C GLY A 405 9.61 26.46 -17.42
N ARG A 406 9.15 25.21 -17.35
CA ARG A 406 9.97 23.99 -17.54
C ARG A 406 10.63 23.89 -18.92
N LYS A 407 10.09 24.54 -19.96
CA LYS A 407 10.72 24.58 -21.30
C LYS A 407 11.90 25.56 -21.40
N ARG A 408 12.11 26.47 -20.43
CA ARG A 408 13.14 27.54 -20.52
C ARG A 408 14.33 27.39 -19.57
N LYS A 409 14.27 26.57 -18.52
CA LYS A 409 15.40 26.32 -17.61
C LYS A 409 15.49 24.84 -17.26
N GLY A 410 16.57 24.19 -17.70
CA GLY A 410 16.86 22.76 -17.47
C GLY A 410 17.22 22.37 -16.03
N TYR A 411 16.67 23.04 -15.02
CA TYR A 411 16.87 22.70 -13.60
C TYR A 411 15.62 23.09 -12.80
N GLY A 412 15.05 22.15 -12.03
CA GLY A 412 14.13 22.46 -10.93
C GLY A 412 12.90 21.57 -10.84
N ARG A 413 12.98 20.51 -10.02
CA ARG A 413 11.85 19.63 -9.66
C ARG A 413 11.24 20.03 -8.31
N ASP A 414 11.58 21.20 -7.77
CA ASP A 414 11.47 21.53 -6.32
C ASP A 414 10.33 22.49 -5.92
N GLU A 415 9.60 23.07 -6.86
CA GLU A 415 8.53 24.04 -6.56
C GLU A 415 7.37 23.42 -5.77
N ASP A 416 6.99 22.17 -6.04
CA ASP A 416 5.82 21.55 -5.39
C ASP A 416 6.02 21.36 -3.87
N GLU A 417 7.26 21.22 -3.40
CA GLU A 417 7.58 20.96 -1.99
C GLU A 417 7.63 22.25 -1.17
N GLU A 418 8.26 23.30 -1.72
CA GLU A 418 8.25 24.64 -1.12
C GLU A 418 6.83 25.20 -1.00
N GLU A 419 5.95 24.88 -1.95
CA GLU A 419 4.55 25.30 -1.89
C GLU A 419 3.74 24.55 -0.84
N ILE A 420 3.96 23.25 -0.70
CA ILE A 420 3.31 22.48 0.38
C ILE A 420 3.80 23.01 1.73
N ASP A 421 5.11 23.25 1.89
CA ASP A 421 5.69 23.83 3.11
C ASP A 421 5.14 25.24 3.38
N LYS A 422 5.05 26.10 2.35
CA LYS A 422 4.50 27.46 2.44
C LYS A 422 3.02 27.46 2.82
N TYR A 423 2.23 26.56 2.24
CA TYR A 423 0.82 26.41 2.57
C TYR A 423 0.62 25.91 4.01
N LEU A 424 1.45 24.97 4.45
CA LEU A 424 1.40 24.43 5.81
C LEU A 424 2.03 25.36 6.86
N GLY A 425 2.60 26.49 6.45
CA GLY A 425 3.23 27.46 7.36
C GLY A 425 4.63 27.04 7.86
N ASN A 426 5.20 25.95 7.33
CA ASN A 426 6.52 25.46 7.68
C ASN A 426 7.60 26.29 6.96
N ARG A 427 7.96 27.45 7.54
CA ARG A 427 9.13 28.20 7.06
C ARG A 427 10.41 27.39 7.33
N LYS A 428 11.01 26.81 6.29
CA LYS A 428 12.43 26.41 6.36
C LYS A 428 13.24 27.67 6.71
N GLY A 429 13.89 27.66 7.87
CA GLY A 429 14.81 28.72 8.27
C GLY A 429 15.80 28.96 7.14
N LYS A 430 15.90 30.20 6.68
CA LYS A 430 16.95 30.63 5.75
C LYS A 430 18.28 30.11 6.30
N LYS A 431 18.97 29.25 5.53
CA LYS A 431 20.39 28.97 5.75
C LYS A 431 21.09 30.34 5.80
N SER A 432 21.52 30.76 6.98
CA SER A 432 22.33 31.94 7.14
C SER A 432 23.66 31.68 6.44
N ASN A 433 23.85 32.28 5.27
CA ASN A 433 25.19 32.53 4.75
C ASN A 433 25.87 33.48 5.75
N LYS A 434 26.65 32.92 6.69
CA LYS A 434 27.64 33.70 7.45
C LYS A 434 29.00 33.51 6.78
N PHE A 435 29.28 34.47 5.91
CA PHE A 435 30.55 35.14 5.64
C PHE A 435 31.85 34.32 5.55
N LYS A 436 32.44 34.38 4.35
CA LYS A 436 33.89 34.53 4.18
C LYS A 436 34.39 35.74 4.99
N LYS A 437 35.41 35.52 5.81
CA LYS A 437 36.65 36.30 5.77
C LYS A 437 37.79 35.38 6.17
#